data_AF-A0A6G2Q7T8-F1
#
_entry.id   AF-A0A6G2Q7T8-F1
#
_cell.length_a   1.000
_cell.length_b   1.000
_cell.length_c   1.000
_cell.angle_alpha   90.00
_cell.angle_beta   90.00
_cell.angle_gamma   90.00
#
_symmetry.space_group_name_H-M   'P 1'
#
loop_
_entity.id
_entity.type
_entity.pdbx_description
1 polymer ?
#
loop_
_entity_poly.entity_id
_entity_poly.type
_entity_poly.pdbx_seq_one_letter_code
_entity_poly.pdbx_strand_id
1 'polypeptide(L)'
;MASTACTPPLPAPGELTGPRSRARGALLGLAVGDALGAPAENLKPSEIRARWGRITGFVADRPQGTDDTEYALFSGLLLARHGSALTPAHAEAAWHEWITERATFRGAGFSERGTLENLRRGLAAPISAQHRHAWSDGLAMRAAPFGVFAAGRPGEAARLVAIDGSVSHEGEGIYGGQAVAAGVAAAMAGAPVPVVIAAALAVIPDDSWTAR
;
A
#
# COMPACT_ATOMS: atom_id res chain seq x y z
N MET A 1 33.89 0.03 8.52
CA MET A 1 33.62 0.78 7.27
C MET A 1 32.54 1.80 7.57
N ALA A 2 32.85 3.09 7.48
CA ALA A 2 31.89 4.17 7.74
C ALA A 2 30.88 4.26 6.59
N SER A 3 29.59 4.34 6.92
CA SER A 3 28.49 4.49 5.97
C SER A 3 28.66 5.80 5.20
N THR A 4 28.76 5.72 3.88
CA THR A 4 28.81 6.86 2.95
C THR A 4 27.42 7.41 2.61
N ALA A 5 26.40 7.10 3.42
CA ALA A 5 25.06 7.63 3.24
C ALA A 5 25.05 9.15 3.53
N CYS A 6 25.33 9.95 2.49
CA CYS A 6 25.08 11.37 2.51
C CYS A 6 23.58 11.57 2.69
N THR A 7 23.16 12.00 3.88
CA THR A 7 21.79 12.48 4.08
C THR A 7 21.66 13.75 3.25
N PRO A 8 20.82 13.77 2.19
CA PRO A 8 20.64 14.98 1.41
C PRO A 8 20.05 16.08 2.33
N PRO A 9 20.43 17.35 2.13
CA PRO A 9 19.89 18.45 2.92
C PRO A 9 18.37 18.52 2.76
N LEU A 10 17.69 18.96 3.83
CA LEU A 10 16.24 19.17 3.81
C LEU A 10 15.89 20.18 2.69
N PRO A 11 14.84 19.92 1.88
CA PRO A 11 14.43 20.85 0.82
C PRO A 11 14.08 22.21 1.41
N ALA A 12 14.31 23.28 0.63
CA ALA A 12 13.86 24.60 1.02
C ALA A 12 12.32 24.64 1.11
N PRO A 13 11.71 25.43 2.02
CA PRO A 13 10.26 25.46 2.25
C PRO A 13 9.39 25.69 0.99
N GLY A 14 9.93 26.33 -0.06
CA GLY A 14 9.25 26.52 -1.35
C GLY A 14 9.37 25.34 -2.34
N GLU A 15 10.43 24.52 -2.23
CA GLU A 15 10.64 23.32 -3.08
C GLU A 15 9.72 22.14 -2.68
N LEU A 16 9.07 22.24 -1.52
CA LEU A 16 8.12 21.25 -1.01
C LEU A 16 6.77 21.29 -1.73
N THR A 17 6.56 22.24 -2.65
CA THR A 17 5.32 22.40 -3.41
C THR A 17 5.51 21.92 -4.84
N GLY A 18 5.15 20.66 -5.11
CA GLY A 18 5.20 20.12 -6.46
C GLY A 18 4.91 18.62 -6.52
N PRO A 19 4.64 18.06 -7.71
CA PRO A 19 4.28 16.65 -7.87
C PRO A 19 5.31 15.69 -7.27
N ARG A 20 6.61 15.98 -7.42
CA ARG A 20 7.69 15.18 -6.86
C ARG A 20 7.73 15.22 -5.33
N SER A 21 7.48 16.39 -4.73
CA SER A 21 7.40 16.53 -3.27
C SER A 21 6.21 15.75 -2.71
N ARG A 22 5.04 15.88 -3.34
CA ARG A 22 3.83 15.12 -2.96
C ARG A 22 4.04 13.61 -3.07
N ALA A 23 4.68 13.16 -4.15
CA ALA A 23 5.00 11.75 -4.34
C ALA A 23 5.93 11.23 -3.22
N ARG A 24 6.99 11.98 -2.90
CA ARG A 24 7.87 11.67 -1.77
C ARG A 24 7.11 11.66 -0.44
N GLY A 25 6.28 12.67 -0.20
CA GLY A 25 5.47 12.79 1.00
C GLY A 25 4.49 11.63 1.17
N ALA A 26 3.86 11.16 0.08
CA ALA A 26 2.96 10.02 0.11
C ALA A 26 3.70 8.73 0.48
N LEU A 27 4.83 8.45 -0.17
CA LEU A 27 5.59 7.21 0.06
C LEU A 27 6.31 7.22 1.43
N LEU A 28 6.89 8.35 1.82
CA LEU A 28 7.51 8.50 3.14
C LEU A 28 6.46 8.54 4.25
N GLY A 29 5.31 9.17 4.01
CA GLY A 29 4.20 9.21 4.95
C GLY A 29 3.65 7.83 5.26
N LEU A 30 3.54 6.95 4.24
CA LEU A 30 3.23 5.53 4.43
C LEU A 30 4.25 4.87 5.36
N ALA A 31 5.54 4.96 5.03
CA ALA A 31 6.60 4.30 5.81
C ALA A 31 6.73 4.84 7.26
N VAL A 32 6.51 6.14 7.45
CA VAL A 32 6.49 6.77 8.78
C VAL A 32 5.25 6.32 9.56
N GLY A 33 4.09 6.26 8.91
CA GLY A 33 2.84 5.83 9.53
C GLY A 33 2.90 4.39 10.01
N ASP A 34 3.38 3.49 9.15
CA ASP A 34 3.68 2.09 9.44
C ASP A 34 4.61 1.98 10.67
N ALA A 35 5.82 2.57 10.61
CA ALA A 35 6.79 2.46 11.71
C ALA A 35 6.32 3.09 13.03
N LEU A 36 5.44 4.09 12.98
CA LEU A 36 4.84 4.71 14.16
C LEU A 36 3.71 3.85 14.76
N GLY A 37 2.96 3.14 13.92
CA GLY A 37 1.87 2.25 14.31
C GLY A 37 2.33 0.88 14.80
N ALA A 38 3.42 0.34 14.23
CA ALA A 38 3.89 -1.02 14.49
C ALA A 38 4.03 -1.39 15.98
N PRO A 39 4.58 -0.54 16.88
CA PRO A 39 4.67 -0.89 18.31
C PRO A 39 3.32 -1.00 19.01
N ALA A 40 2.29 -0.35 18.49
CA ALA A 40 0.93 -0.32 19.03
C ALA A 40 -0.01 -1.36 18.40
N GLU A 41 0.46 -2.10 17.39
CA GLU A 41 -0.30 -3.15 16.73
C GLU A 41 -0.80 -4.18 17.76
N ASN A 42 -2.04 -4.65 17.60
CA ASN A 42 -2.70 -5.61 18.50
C ASN A 42 -2.90 -5.14 19.96
N LEU A 43 -2.69 -3.86 20.27
CA LEU A 43 -3.00 -3.28 21.58
C LEU A 43 -4.34 -2.54 21.57
N LYS A 44 -5.05 -2.59 22.70
CA LYS A 44 -6.26 -1.79 22.93
C LYS A 44 -5.91 -0.31 23.15
N PRO A 45 -6.82 0.62 22.83
CA PRO A 45 -6.62 2.04 23.14
C PRO A 45 -6.34 2.34 24.62
N SER A 46 -6.80 1.52 25.55
CA SER A 46 -6.46 1.65 26.98
C SER A 46 -5.00 1.27 27.28
N GLU A 47 -4.49 0.22 26.62
CA GLU A 47 -3.12 -0.25 26.80
C GLU A 47 -2.11 0.73 26.17
N ILE A 48 -2.43 1.26 24.99
CA ILE A 48 -1.66 2.32 24.34
C ILE A 48 -1.57 3.55 25.26
N ARG A 49 -2.71 3.99 25.81
CA ARG A 49 -2.77 5.14 26.73
C ARG A 49 -1.99 4.89 28.02
N ALA A 50 -2.09 3.70 28.60
CA ALA A 50 -1.36 3.36 29.82
C ALA A 50 0.16 3.34 29.60
N ARG A 51 0.61 2.89 28.42
CA ARG A 51 2.04 2.73 28.11
C ARG A 51 2.70 4.02 27.60
N TRP A 52 2.02 4.78 26.74
CA TRP A 52 2.60 5.94 26.04
C TRP A 52 1.74 7.20 26.09
N GLY A 53 0.54 7.16 26.67
CA GLY A 53 -0.41 8.26 26.56
C GLY A 53 -0.87 8.45 25.10
N ARG A 54 -0.61 9.64 24.54
CA ARG A 54 -0.80 9.91 23.11
C ARG A 54 0.54 9.76 22.39
N ILE A 55 0.61 8.83 21.45
CA ILE A 55 1.76 8.70 20.54
C ILE A 55 1.82 9.95 19.65
N THR A 56 2.94 10.68 19.70
CA THR A 56 3.21 11.89 18.89
C THR A 56 4.53 11.79 18.11
N GLY A 57 5.23 10.66 18.24
CA GLY A 57 6.49 10.34 17.57
C GLY A 57 6.80 8.86 17.75
N PHE A 58 7.97 8.41 17.31
CA PHE A 58 8.35 7.01 17.43
C PHE A 58 8.58 6.60 18.88
N VAL A 59 8.03 5.45 19.27
CA VAL A 59 8.08 4.91 20.64
C VAL A 59 8.93 3.64 20.76
N ALA A 60 9.47 3.14 19.65
CA ALA A 60 10.43 2.05 19.62
C ALA A 60 11.85 2.59 19.50
N ASP A 61 12.81 1.94 20.15
CA ASP A 61 14.24 2.33 20.11
C ASP A 61 14.82 2.25 18.69
N ARG A 62 14.26 1.37 17.86
CA ARG A 62 14.63 1.16 16.46
C ARG A 62 13.36 1.15 15.61
N PRO A 63 12.84 2.32 15.22
CA PRO A 63 11.63 2.41 14.39
C PRO A 63 11.89 1.76 13.03
N GLN A 64 10.98 0.88 12.62
CA GLN A 64 11.06 0.15 11.37
C GLN A 64 9.64 -0.07 10.83
N GLY A 65 9.47 -0.02 9.52
CA GLY A 65 8.23 -0.45 8.88
C GLY A 65 8.08 -1.97 8.92
N THR A 66 6.89 -2.44 8.57
CA THR A 66 6.45 -3.83 8.53
C THR A 66 6.25 -4.28 7.07
N ASP A 67 5.40 -5.28 6.86
CA ASP A 67 4.88 -5.65 5.55
C ASP A 67 4.23 -4.50 4.79
N ASP A 68 3.65 -3.50 5.46
CA ASP A 68 3.03 -2.36 4.77
C ASP A 68 4.05 -1.65 3.85
N THR A 69 5.19 -1.26 4.40
CA THR A 69 6.27 -0.62 3.64
C THR A 69 6.91 -1.57 2.62
N GLU A 70 7.12 -2.83 2.99
CA GLU A 70 7.68 -3.85 2.10
C GLU A 70 6.81 -4.05 0.84
N TYR A 71 5.50 -4.19 1.02
CA TYR A 71 4.57 -4.42 -0.08
C TYR A 71 4.25 -3.15 -0.88
N ALA A 72 4.36 -1.97 -0.26
CA ALA A 72 4.35 -0.72 -1.01
C ALA A 72 5.57 -0.62 -1.95
N LEU A 73 6.76 -1.06 -1.51
CA LEU A 73 7.93 -1.13 -2.39
C LEU A 73 7.74 -2.15 -3.51
N PHE A 74 7.19 -3.33 -3.21
CA PHE A 74 6.81 -4.33 -4.21
C PHE A 74 5.90 -3.72 -5.30
N SER A 75 4.85 -3.01 -4.88
CA SER A 75 3.90 -2.35 -5.79
C SER A 75 4.57 -1.25 -6.63
N GLY A 76 5.47 -0.48 -6.02
CA GLY A 76 6.28 0.51 -6.72
C GLY A 76 7.21 -0.10 -7.78
N LEU A 77 7.82 -1.25 -7.50
CA LEU A 77 8.67 -1.96 -8.44
C LEU A 77 7.88 -2.53 -9.64
N LEU A 78 6.67 -3.05 -9.41
CA LEU A 78 5.76 -3.45 -10.48
C LEU A 78 5.48 -2.29 -11.44
N LEU A 79 5.13 -1.12 -10.89
CA LEU A 79 4.86 0.07 -11.69
C LEU A 79 6.11 0.61 -12.39
N ALA A 80 7.28 0.55 -11.75
CA ALA A 80 8.53 0.94 -12.38
C ALA A 80 8.90 0.06 -13.59
N ARG A 81 8.55 -1.23 -13.55
CA ARG A 81 8.80 -2.19 -14.64
C ARG A 81 7.77 -2.11 -15.76
N HIS A 82 6.49 -2.03 -15.41
CA HIS A 82 5.39 -2.25 -16.38
C HIS A 82 4.54 -0.99 -16.63
N GLY A 83 4.60 0.00 -15.75
CA GLY A 83 3.76 1.20 -15.82
C GLY A 83 2.28 0.87 -16.02
N SER A 84 1.63 1.61 -16.92
CA SER A 84 0.21 1.39 -17.26
C SER A 84 -0.06 0.04 -17.95
N ALA A 85 0.98 -0.62 -18.50
CA ALA A 85 0.89 -1.92 -19.15
C ALA A 85 0.98 -3.10 -18.16
N LEU A 86 0.85 -2.84 -16.86
CA LEU A 86 0.72 -3.89 -15.85
C LEU A 86 -0.44 -4.83 -16.19
N THR A 87 -0.20 -6.13 -16.06
CA THR A 87 -1.19 -7.20 -16.30
C THR A 87 -1.20 -8.15 -15.10
N PRO A 88 -2.25 -8.98 -14.92
CA PRO A 88 -2.27 -9.99 -13.87
C PRO A 88 -1.07 -10.94 -13.95
N ALA A 89 -0.67 -11.33 -15.18
CA ALA A 89 0.50 -12.19 -15.38
C ALA A 89 1.83 -11.53 -14.93
N HIS A 90 1.97 -10.21 -15.11
CA HIS A 90 3.11 -9.47 -14.58
C HIS A 90 3.13 -9.46 -13.05
N ALA A 91 1.96 -9.23 -12.43
CA ALA A 91 1.84 -9.27 -10.98
C ALA A 91 2.16 -10.67 -10.43
N GLU A 92 1.54 -11.72 -10.98
CA GLU A 92 1.78 -13.11 -10.61
C GLU A 92 3.26 -13.50 -10.73
N ALA A 93 3.92 -13.14 -11.85
CA ALA A 93 5.34 -13.40 -12.02
C ALA A 93 6.20 -12.72 -10.95
N ALA A 94 5.87 -11.48 -10.55
CA ALA A 94 6.57 -10.78 -9.47
C ALA A 94 6.32 -11.42 -8.09
N TRP A 95 5.10 -11.91 -7.83
CA TRP A 95 4.76 -12.68 -6.63
C TRP A 95 5.60 -13.96 -6.52
N HIS A 96 5.79 -14.68 -7.63
CA HIS A 96 6.70 -15.82 -7.68
C HIS A 96 8.15 -15.39 -7.43
N GLU A 97 8.68 -14.44 -8.21
CA GLU A 97 10.09 -14.02 -8.16
C GLU A 97 10.48 -13.49 -6.76
N TRP A 98 9.69 -12.58 -6.20
CA TRP A 98 10.11 -11.78 -5.06
C TRP A 98 9.57 -12.24 -3.71
N ILE A 99 8.37 -12.80 -3.68
CA ILE A 99 7.71 -13.18 -2.42
C ILE A 99 7.91 -14.68 -2.17
N THR A 100 7.74 -15.52 -3.20
CA THR A 100 7.83 -16.98 -3.04
C THR A 100 9.27 -17.48 -3.12
N GLU A 101 9.99 -17.18 -4.21
CA GLU A 101 11.31 -17.77 -4.50
C GLU A 101 12.44 -17.09 -3.73
N ARG A 102 12.51 -15.76 -3.80
CA ARG A 102 13.57 -15.00 -3.12
C ARG A 102 13.24 -14.65 -1.68
N ALA A 103 11.96 -14.71 -1.29
CA ALA A 103 11.47 -14.26 0.02
C ALA A 103 12.07 -12.90 0.44
N THR A 104 12.11 -11.96 -0.52
CA THR A 104 12.68 -10.61 -0.34
C THR A 104 11.79 -9.74 0.54
N PHE A 105 10.47 -9.96 0.49
CA PHE A 105 9.47 -9.34 1.34
C PHE A 105 8.96 -10.42 2.31
N ARG A 106 9.29 -10.29 3.59
CA ARG A 106 9.16 -11.37 4.58
C ARG A 106 7.96 -11.19 5.50
N GLY A 107 7.49 -9.96 5.69
CA GLY A 107 6.25 -9.73 6.41
C GLY A 107 5.10 -10.26 5.55
N ALA A 108 4.37 -11.26 6.02
CA ALA A 108 3.18 -11.73 5.32
C ALA A 108 2.04 -11.79 6.31
N GLY A 109 1.07 -10.90 6.12
CA GLY A 109 -0.23 -10.96 6.76
C GLY A 109 -0.96 -12.28 6.52
N PHE A 110 -2.11 -12.44 7.17
CA PHE A 110 -2.92 -13.66 7.06
C PHE A 110 -3.46 -13.89 5.63
N SER A 111 -3.74 -12.82 4.88
CA SER A 111 -4.12 -12.82 3.46
C SER A 111 -3.02 -13.38 2.57
N GLU A 112 -1.82 -12.79 2.66
CA GLU A 112 -0.65 -13.11 1.84
C GLU A 112 -0.26 -14.58 2.00
N ARG A 113 -0.40 -15.14 3.21
CA ARG A 113 -0.15 -16.57 3.46
C ARG A 113 -1.13 -17.48 2.71
N GLY A 114 -2.41 -17.10 2.63
CA GLY A 114 -3.40 -17.83 1.85
C GLY A 114 -3.07 -17.81 0.36
N THR A 115 -2.68 -16.65 -0.15
CA THR A 115 -2.24 -16.49 -1.55
C THR A 115 -1.02 -17.35 -1.86
N LEU A 116 0.01 -17.32 -1.00
CA LEU A 116 1.24 -18.09 -1.21
C LEU A 116 0.99 -19.59 -1.22
N GLU A 117 0.06 -20.08 -0.41
CA GLU A 117 -0.35 -21.49 -0.46
C GLU A 117 -1.02 -21.85 -1.80
N ASN A 118 -1.91 -20.99 -2.29
CA ASN A 118 -2.56 -21.20 -3.59
C ASN A 118 -1.56 -21.15 -4.75
N LEU A 119 -0.63 -20.19 -4.75
CA LEU A 119 0.44 -20.08 -5.75
C LEU A 119 1.36 -21.32 -5.75
N ARG A 120 1.72 -21.85 -4.57
CA ARG A 120 2.50 -23.11 -4.46
C ARG A 120 1.78 -24.33 -5.02
N ARG A 121 0.44 -24.30 -5.06
CA ARG A 121 -0.39 -25.34 -5.69
C ARG A 121 -0.55 -25.14 -7.21
N GLY A 122 0.06 -24.11 -7.78
CA GLY A 122 -0.03 -23.78 -9.21
C GLY A 122 -1.32 -23.07 -9.61
N LEU A 123 -2.03 -22.47 -8.64
CA LEU A 123 -3.21 -21.65 -8.94
C LEU A 123 -2.77 -20.25 -9.34
N ALA A 124 -3.31 -19.76 -10.46
CA ALA A 124 -3.05 -18.42 -10.99
C ALA A 124 -4.15 -17.43 -10.59
N ALA A 125 -3.89 -16.13 -10.78
CA ALA A 125 -4.92 -15.10 -10.60
C ALA A 125 -6.10 -15.33 -11.58
N PRO A 126 -7.37 -15.11 -11.16
CA PRO A 126 -7.79 -14.63 -9.84
C PRO A 126 -8.02 -15.74 -8.80
N ILE A 127 -7.82 -17.01 -9.16
CA ILE A 127 -8.10 -18.14 -8.25
C ILE A 127 -7.12 -18.15 -7.07
N SER A 128 -5.90 -17.67 -7.27
CA SER A 128 -4.91 -17.51 -6.20
C SER A 128 -5.40 -16.65 -5.02
N ALA A 129 -6.30 -15.69 -5.28
CA ALA A 129 -6.91 -14.82 -4.27
C ALA A 129 -8.05 -15.48 -3.49
N GLN A 130 -8.55 -16.66 -3.89
CA GLN A 130 -9.67 -17.32 -3.21
C GLN A 130 -9.21 -18.01 -1.93
N HIS A 131 -9.28 -17.26 -0.83
CA HIS A 131 -8.97 -17.74 0.53
C HIS A 131 -9.71 -16.95 1.60
N ARG A 132 -9.77 -17.49 2.83
CA ARG A 132 -10.60 -16.97 3.93
C ARG A 132 -10.40 -15.49 4.29
N HIS A 133 -9.23 -14.93 3.98
CA HIS A 133 -8.83 -13.58 4.38
C HIS A 133 -8.66 -12.62 3.20
N ALA A 134 -9.24 -12.93 2.02
CA ALA A 134 -9.07 -12.12 0.81
C ALA A 134 -9.72 -10.73 0.86
N TRP A 135 -10.50 -10.47 1.90
CA TRP A 135 -11.18 -9.20 2.20
C TRP A 135 -10.36 -8.25 3.08
N SER A 136 -9.17 -8.65 3.56
CA SER A 136 -8.32 -7.83 4.44
C SER A 136 -7.82 -6.56 3.74
N ASP A 137 -7.20 -5.69 4.51
CA ASP A 137 -6.57 -4.44 4.06
C ASP A 137 -5.18 -4.62 3.41
N GLY A 138 -4.74 -5.86 3.18
CA GLY A 138 -3.42 -6.19 2.63
C GLY A 138 -3.11 -5.54 1.28
N LEU A 139 -4.15 -5.26 0.48
CA LEU A 139 -4.02 -4.48 -0.75
C LEU A 139 -4.08 -2.97 -0.51
N ALA A 140 -4.93 -2.53 0.43
CA ALA A 140 -5.11 -1.12 0.75
C ALA A 140 -3.84 -0.50 1.36
N MET A 141 -3.16 -1.23 2.26
CA MET A 141 -1.93 -0.79 2.91
C MET A 141 -0.80 -0.51 1.90
N ARG A 142 -0.80 -1.21 0.75
CA ARG A 142 0.21 -1.06 -0.31
C ARG A 142 -0.25 -0.26 -1.53
N ALA A 143 -1.42 0.38 -1.47
CA ALA A 143 -2.06 1.01 -2.63
C ALA A 143 -1.47 2.39 -3.03
N ALA A 144 -0.77 3.07 -2.13
CA ALA A 144 -0.28 4.44 -2.35
C ALA A 144 0.59 4.62 -3.63
N PRO A 145 1.51 3.71 -3.99
CA PRO A 145 2.29 3.80 -5.22
C PRO A 145 1.44 3.91 -6.50
N PHE A 146 0.30 3.21 -6.56
CA PHE A 146 -0.61 3.26 -7.72
C PHE A 146 -1.24 4.64 -7.85
N GLY A 147 -1.67 5.23 -6.75
CA GLY A 147 -2.20 6.60 -6.74
C GLY A 147 -1.14 7.65 -7.11
N VAL A 148 0.10 7.47 -6.64
CA VAL A 148 1.23 8.34 -7.02
C VAL A 148 1.52 8.24 -8.52
N PHE A 149 1.59 7.02 -9.07
CA PHE A 149 1.83 6.79 -10.49
C PHE A 149 0.72 7.35 -11.38
N ALA A 150 -0.54 7.17 -10.96
CA ALA A 150 -1.72 7.63 -11.65
C ALA A 150 -2.22 9.00 -11.14
N ALA A 151 -1.32 9.90 -10.72
CA ALA A 151 -1.67 11.22 -10.23
C ALA A 151 -2.68 11.94 -11.14
N GLY A 152 -3.78 12.42 -10.55
CA GLY A 152 -4.89 13.07 -11.26
C GLY A 152 -5.77 12.13 -12.09
N ARG A 153 -5.54 10.81 -12.06
CA ARG A 153 -6.29 9.79 -12.81
C ARG A 153 -6.82 8.69 -11.87
N PRO A 154 -7.82 8.97 -11.01
CA PRO A 154 -8.31 8.02 -10.00
C PRO A 154 -8.77 6.67 -10.57
N GLY A 155 -9.46 6.67 -11.72
CA GLY A 155 -9.89 5.43 -12.36
C GLY A 155 -8.74 4.55 -12.85
N GLU A 156 -7.62 5.15 -13.28
CA GLU A 156 -6.43 4.39 -13.65
C GLU A 156 -5.73 3.81 -12.41
N ALA A 157 -5.67 4.59 -11.32
CA ALA A 157 -5.13 4.12 -10.05
C ALA A 157 -5.90 2.88 -9.56
N ALA A 158 -7.24 2.95 -9.60
CA ALA A 158 -8.15 1.86 -9.24
C ALA A 158 -7.99 0.64 -10.17
N ARG A 159 -7.79 0.85 -11.47
CA ARG A 159 -7.54 -0.25 -12.42
C ARG A 159 -6.23 -0.97 -12.11
N LEU A 160 -5.13 -0.23 -11.92
CA LEU A 160 -3.80 -0.80 -11.71
C LEU A 160 -3.69 -1.54 -10.37
N VAL A 161 -4.24 -0.97 -9.30
CA VAL A 161 -4.24 -1.65 -7.99
C VAL A 161 -5.10 -2.90 -7.99
N ALA A 162 -6.22 -2.93 -8.72
CA ALA A 162 -7.03 -4.14 -8.86
C ALA A 162 -6.31 -5.24 -9.65
N ILE A 163 -5.44 -4.89 -10.60
CA ILE A 163 -4.61 -5.87 -11.32
C ILE A 163 -3.61 -6.54 -10.38
N ASP A 164 -2.89 -5.79 -9.56
CA ASP A 164 -2.04 -6.37 -8.51
C ASP A 164 -2.89 -7.18 -7.51
N GLY A 165 -3.97 -6.58 -7.02
CA GLY A 165 -4.91 -7.16 -6.06
C GLY A 165 -5.49 -8.49 -6.50
N SER A 166 -5.71 -8.70 -7.80
CA SER A 166 -6.27 -9.95 -8.33
C SER A 166 -5.46 -11.20 -8.00
N VAL A 167 -4.18 -11.04 -7.63
CA VAL A 167 -3.35 -12.16 -7.19
C VAL A 167 -3.69 -12.58 -5.77
N SER A 168 -4.05 -11.65 -4.87
CA SER A 168 -4.08 -11.91 -3.42
C SER A 168 -5.36 -11.49 -2.67
N HIS A 169 -6.26 -10.74 -3.30
CA HIS A 169 -7.48 -10.23 -2.68
C HIS A 169 -8.69 -10.36 -3.61
N GLU A 170 -9.89 -10.38 -3.02
CA GLU A 170 -11.17 -10.38 -3.74
C GLU A 170 -12.20 -9.52 -3.00
N GLY A 171 -13.25 -9.09 -3.71
CA GLY A 171 -14.34 -8.30 -3.13
C GLY A 171 -13.83 -7.07 -2.38
N GLU A 172 -14.16 -6.97 -1.08
CA GLU A 172 -13.79 -5.84 -0.22
C GLU A 172 -12.28 -5.58 -0.15
N GLY A 173 -11.43 -6.59 -0.26
CA GLY A 173 -9.98 -6.39 -0.28
C GLY A 173 -9.53 -5.61 -1.52
N ILE A 174 -10.16 -5.89 -2.67
CA ILE A 174 -9.96 -5.11 -3.91
C ILE A 174 -10.54 -3.71 -3.76
N TYR A 175 -11.77 -3.59 -3.24
CA TYR A 175 -12.45 -2.29 -3.09
C TYR A 175 -11.66 -1.35 -2.17
N GLY A 176 -11.14 -1.84 -1.04
CA GLY A 176 -10.26 -1.07 -0.15
C GLY A 176 -9.02 -0.57 -0.88
N GLY A 177 -8.35 -1.43 -1.66
CA GLY A 177 -7.21 -1.04 -2.49
C GLY A 177 -7.54 0.03 -3.52
N GLN A 178 -8.67 -0.13 -4.23
CA GLN A 178 -9.15 0.82 -5.24
C GLN A 178 -9.45 2.19 -4.63
N ALA A 179 -10.18 2.22 -3.52
CA ALA A 179 -10.54 3.46 -2.82
C ALA A 179 -9.29 4.24 -2.38
N VAL A 180 -8.32 3.56 -1.75
CA VAL A 180 -7.07 4.20 -1.33
C VAL A 180 -6.26 4.72 -2.53
N ALA A 181 -6.07 3.91 -3.57
CA ALA A 181 -5.31 4.32 -4.75
C ALA A 181 -5.95 5.52 -5.46
N ALA A 182 -7.27 5.52 -5.63
CA ALA A 182 -8.02 6.59 -6.25
C ALA A 182 -7.98 7.89 -5.43
N GLY A 183 -8.13 7.78 -4.10
CA GLY A 183 -7.99 8.92 -3.19
C GLY A 183 -6.59 9.53 -3.24
N VAL A 184 -5.54 8.71 -3.21
CA VAL A 184 -4.15 9.17 -3.35
C VAL A 184 -3.93 9.85 -4.71
N ALA A 185 -4.46 9.30 -5.81
CA ALA A 185 -4.36 9.93 -7.13
C ALA A 185 -5.01 11.34 -7.17
N ALA A 186 -6.17 11.51 -6.53
CA ALA A 186 -6.81 12.82 -6.41
C ALA A 186 -5.99 13.78 -5.53
N ALA A 187 -5.49 13.32 -4.37
CA ALA A 187 -4.66 14.10 -3.46
C ALA A 187 -3.36 14.58 -4.14
N MET A 188 -2.75 13.73 -4.98
CA MET A 188 -1.57 14.08 -5.77
C MET A 188 -1.80 15.26 -6.72
N ALA A 189 -3.02 15.40 -7.26
CA ALA A 189 -3.43 16.56 -8.06
C ALA A 189 -3.71 17.82 -7.22
N GLY A 190 -3.67 17.72 -5.88
CA GLY A 190 -3.95 18.84 -4.97
C GLY A 190 -5.44 19.01 -4.69
N ALA A 191 -6.24 17.96 -4.91
CA ALA A 191 -7.65 17.99 -4.60
C ALA A 191 -7.88 18.19 -3.09
N PRO A 192 -8.92 18.97 -2.69
CA PRO A 192 -9.29 19.10 -1.29
C PRO A 192 -9.90 17.78 -0.76
N VAL A 193 -9.90 17.60 0.56
CA VAL A 193 -10.35 16.36 1.22
C VAL A 193 -11.73 15.85 0.73
N PRO A 194 -12.77 16.69 0.57
CA PRO A 194 -14.06 16.21 0.06
C PRO A 194 -13.97 15.59 -1.35
N VAL A 195 -13.10 16.12 -2.21
CA VAL A 195 -12.89 15.59 -3.57
C VAL A 195 -12.05 14.31 -3.53
N VAL A 196 -11.10 14.20 -2.60
CA VAL A 196 -10.34 12.95 -2.35
C VAL A 196 -11.28 11.82 -1.94
N ILE A 197 -12.20 12.09 -1.01
CA ILE A 197 -13.20 11.12 -0.56
C ILE A 197 -14.14 10.74 -1.71
N ALA A 198 -14.65 11.74 -2.45
CA ALA A 198 -15.52 11.48 -3.60
C ALA A 198 -14.83 10.63 -4.68
N ALA A 199 -13.54 10.87 -4.96
CA ALA A 199 -12.76 10.08 -5.92
C ALA A 199 -12.56 8.62 -5.44
N ALA A 200 -12.37 8.41 -4.14
CA ALA A 200 -12.24 7.08 -3.56
C ALA A 200 -13.55 6.28 -3.65
N LEU A 201 -14.69 6.92 -3.36
CA LEU A 201 -16.01 6.29 -3.43
C LEU A 201 -16.47 6.02 -4.87
N ALA A 202 -16.12 6.90 -5.81
CA ALA A 202 -16.56 6.79 -7.21
C ALA A 202 -15.99 5.58 -7.99
N VAL A 203 -15.03 4.84 -7.41
CA VAL A 203 -14.38 3.68 -8.06
C VAL A 203 -14.78 2.34 -7.44
N ILE A 204 -15.68 2.33 -6.46
CA ILE A 204 -16.15 1.13 -5.77
C ILE A 204 -17.68 1.02 -5.83
N PRO A 205 -18.27 -0.17 -5.59
CA PRO A 205 -19.72 -0.30 -5.54
C PRO A 205 -20.34 0.44 -4.35
N ASP A 206 -21.43 1.19 -4.57
CA ASP A 206 -22.13 1.97 -3.54
C ASP A 206 -22.71 1.11 -2.41
N ASP A 207 -22.97 -0.17 -2.66
CA ASP A 207 -23.53 -1.12 -1.69
C ASP A 207 -22.47 -1.95 -0.95
N SER A 208 -21.18 -1.78 -1.28
CA SER A 208 -20.04 -2.45 -0.64
C SER A 208 -19.90 -2.06 0.83
N TRP A 209 -19.18 -2.87 1.61
CA TRP A 209 -18.84 -2.52 2.98
C TRP A 209 -17.88 -1.33 3.03
N THR A 210 -16.91 -1.28 2.11
CA THR A 210 -15.93 -0.19 1.98
C THR A 210 -16.57 1.18 1.71
N ALA A 211 -17.74 1.24 1.07
CA ALA A 211 -18.45 2.49 0.78
C ALA A 211 -19.26 3.08 1.96
N ARG A 212 -19.38 2.36 3.08
CA ARG A 212 -20.22 2.73 4.24
C ARG A 212 -19.40 3.33 5.38
#